data_AF-A0A947SQD4-F1
#
_entry.id   AF-A0A947SQD4-F1
#
_cell.length_a   1.000
_cell.length_b   1.000
_cell.length_c   1.000
_cell.angle_alpha   90.00
_cell.angle_beta   90.00
_cell.angle_gamma   90.00
#
_symmetry.space_group_name_H-M   'P 1'
#
loop_
_entity.id
_entity.type
_entity.pdbx_description
1 polymer ?
#
loop_
_entity_poly.entity_id
_entity_poly.type
_entity_poly.pdbx_seq_one_letter_code
_entity_poly.pdbx_strand_id
1 'polypeptide(L)'
;MRLKNKKDILIILFIFITIGLVLYTQLSKDDKLPRQYKDYEILDKKEVFLYYGLDNLHNKKTQLFVINNRKDYDTVLGLSKIILVREDGYFLELPGYGEGFQWWEVGDFNKNADLNIAVMYQNMGSGSFDPFYFYQWNGYNFDVKINNHNLFNDDKLVDLDHDGIMEVLHTFRSFRMEEPDDLCKETYVWNRENGEFEKKDYSCIRREI
;
A
#
# COMPACT_ATOMS: atom_id res chain seq x y z
N MET A 1 12.67 28.23 45.23
CA MET A 1 14.00 27.62 45.03
C MET A 1 14.85 28.59 44.22
N ARG A 2 15.83 29.28 44.83
CA ARG A 2 16.68 30.28 44.15
C ARG A 2 17.96 29.59 43.69
N LEU A 3 18.14 29.42 42.38
CA LEU A 3 19.39 28.94 41.77
C LEU A 3 20.47 30.01 42.01
N LYS A 4 21.35 29.80 43.00
CA LYS A 4 22.39 30.77 43.40
C LYS A 4 23.71 30.57 42.68
N ASN A 5 23.90 29.48 41.94
CA ASN A 5 25.19 29.13 41.37
C ASN A 5 25.14 29.19 39.83
N LYS A 6 26.05 29.96 39.23
CA LYS A 6 26.17 30.07 37.76
C LYS A 6 26.39 28.70 37.09
N LYS A 7 27.00 27.74 37.80
CA LYS A 7 27.19 26.37 37.31
C LYS A 7 25.87 25.61 37.14
N ASP A 8 24.91 25.79 38.04
CA ASP A 8 23.63 25.08 37.99
C ASP A 8 22.77 25.57 36.82
N ILE A 9 22.84 26.87 36.51
CA ILE A 9 22.17 27.47 35.35
C ILE A 9 22.76 26.91 34.04
N LEU A 10 24.08 26.75 33.98
CA LEU A 10 24.77 26.24 32.79
C LEU A 10 24.41 24.77 32.50
N ILE A 11 24.31 23.95 33.55
CA ILE A 11 23.95 22.53 33.43
C ILE A 11 22.50 22.39 32.95
N ILE A 12 21.57 23.19 33.50
CA ILE A 12 20.18 23.19 33.08
C ILE A 12 20.06 23.61 31.61
N LEU A 13 20.76 24.66 31.17
CA LEU A 13 20.77 25.08 29.77
C LEU A 13 21.29 23.98 28.84
N PHE A 14 22.35 23.29 29.25
CA PHE A 14 22.94 22.21 28.45
C PHE A 14 21.99 21.02 28.29
N ILE A 15 21.26 20.66 29.36
CA ILE A 15 20.23 19.60 29.32
C ILE A 15 19.07 19.99 28.39
N PHE A 16 18.61 21.24 28.43
CA PHE A 16 17.54 21.68 27.53
C PHE A 16 17.99 21.72 26.06
N ILE A 17 19.25 22.10 25.79
CA ILE A 17 19.81 22.08 24.44
C ILE A 17 19.95 20.66 23.92
N THR A 18 20.42 19.71 24.75
CA THR A 18 20.56 18.31 24.33
C THR A 18 19.20 17.63 24.13
N ILE A 19 18.23 17.84 25.01
CA ILE A 19 16.85 17.34 24.83
C ILE A 19 16.22 17.97 23.58
N GLY A 20 16.42 19.28 23.37
CA GLY A 20 15.95 19.98 22.16
C GLY A 20 16.59 19.42 20.88
N LEU A 21 17.89 19.12 20.88
CA LEU A 21 18.57 18.49 19.75
C LEU A 21 18.11 17.04 19.50
N VAL A 22 17.89 16.26 20.56
CA VAL A 22 17.41 14.87 20.44
C VAL A 22 15.97 14.85 19.90
N LEU A 23 15.11 15.75 20.37
CA LEU A 23 13.75 15.92 19.83
C LEU A 23 13.80 16.43 18.39
N TYR A 24 14.64 17.41 18.07
CA TYR A 24 14.79 17.93 16.70
C TYR A 24 15.33 16.89 15.73
N THR A 25 16.26 16.03 16.14
CA THR A 25 16.78 14.93 15.29
C THR A 25 15.82 13.76 15.15
N GLN A 26 14.93 13.53 16.13
CA GLN A 26 13.80 12.61 15.97
C GLN A 26 12.70 13.17 15.07
N LEU A 27 12.45 14.48 15.10
CA LEU A 27 11.53 15.15 14.17
C LEU A 27 12.12 15.25 12.75
N SER A 28 13.42 15.51 12.56
CA SER A 28 14.01 15.70 11.22
C SER A 28 14.31 14.42 10.43
N LYS A 29 13.97 13.24 10.98
CA LYS A 29 13.73 12.01 10.19
C LYS A 29 12.29 12.01 9.67
N ASP A 30 11.82 13.19 9.26
CA ASP A 30 10.53 13.41 8.64
C ASP A 30 10.28 12.32 7.59
N ASP A 31 9.04 11.83 7.55
CA ASP A 31 8.49 11.04 6.45
C ASP A 31 8.53 11.88 5.17
N LYS A 32 9.73 12.08 4.60
CA LYS A 32 9.96 13.00 3.49
C LYS A 32 9.47 12.36 2.22
N LEU A 33 8.24 12.69 1.86
CA LEU A 33 7.76 12.47 0.52
C LEU A 33 8.61 13.30 -0.47
N PRO A 34 8.76 12.83 -1.73
CA PRO A 34 9.33 13.63 -2.81
C PRO A 34 8.65 15.00 -2.92
N ARG A 35 9.39 16.02 -3.36
CA ARG A 35 8.91 17.42 -3.37
C ARG A 35 7.57 17.63 -4.08
N GLN A 36 7.29 16.84 -5.11
CA GLN A 36 6.01 16.90 -5.85
C GLN A 36 4.79 16.44 -5.02
N TYR A 37 5.03 15.75 -3.90
CA TYR A 37 4.02 15.25 -2.97
C TYR A 37 4.01 15.99 -1.62
N LYS A 38 4.72 17.12 -1.52
CA LYS A 38 4.90 17.85 -0.24
C LYS A 38 3.60 18.24 0.46
N ASP A 39 2.51 18.41 -0.30
CA ASP A 39 1.22 18.85 0.22
C ASP A 39 0.21 17.71 0.36
N TYR A 40 0.58 16.49 -0.07
CA TYR A 40 -0.27 15.30 -0.02
C TYR A 40 -0.36 14.80 1.42
N GLU A 41 -1.51 14.22 1.76
CA GLU A 41 -1.71 13.55 3.04
C GLU A 41 -1.09 12.16 2.99
N ILE A 42 -0.35 11.76 4.03
CA ILE A 42 0.09 10.37 4.22
C ILE A 42 -1.02 9.65 4.99
N LEU A 43 -1.71 8.73 4.32
CA LEU A 43 -2.78 7.93 4.93
C LEU A 43 -2.23 6.74 5.73
N ASP A 44 -1.18 6.10 5.22
CA ASP A 44 -0.49 5.00 5.89
C ASP A 44 0.97 4.89 5.40
N LYS A 45 1.82 4.21 6.17
CA LYS A 45 3.21 3.95 5.82
C LYS A 45 3.69 2.59 6.32
N LYS A 46 4.56 1.94 5.54
CA LYS A 46 5.27 0.72 5.93
C LYS A 46 6.74 0.79 5.59
N GLU A 47 7.56 0.31 6.51
CA GLU A 47 8.97 0.06 6.26
C GLU A 47 9.15 -1.37 5.73
N VAL A 48 9.90 -1.49 4.65
CA VAL A 48 10.20 -2.77 4.00
C VAL A 48 11.68 -2.84 3.66
N PHE A 49 12.17 -4.06 3.44
CA PHE A 49 13.51 -4.33 2.98
C PHE A 49 13.43 -4.92 1.59
N LEU A 50 14.13 -4.32 0.64
CA LEU A 50 14.13 -4.76 -0.75
C LEU A 50 15.56 -5.04 -1.22
N TYR A 51 15.71 -6.06 -2.05
CA TYR A 51 16.91 -6.28 -2.83
C TYR A 51 16.84 -5.43 -4.11
N TYR A 52 17.77 -4.48 -4.23
CA TYR A 52 17.91 -3.64 -5.42
C TYR A 52 19.33 -3.09 -5.59
N GLY A 53 19.68 -2.79 -6.84
CA GLY A 53 20.98 -2.25 -7.24
C GLY A 53 21.89 -3.30 -7.88
N LEU A 54 23.04 -2.87 -8.39
CA LEU A 54 23.96 -3.75 -9.13
C LEU A 54 24.57 -4.86 -8.27
N ASP A 55 24.64 -4.65 -6.96
CA ASP A 55 25.19 -5.60 -6.03
C ASP A 55 24.18 -6.66 -5.60
N ASN A 56 22.86 -6.38 -5.54
CA ASN A 56 21.78 -7.29 -5.13
C ASN A 56 22.05 -8.16 -3.88
N LEU A 57 23.08 -7.85 -3.11
CA LEU A 57 23.61 -8.69 -2.03
C LEU A 57 23.02 -8.32 -0.67
N HIS A 58 22.43 -7.13 -0.55
CA HIS A 58 21.96 -6.60 0.72
C HIS A 58 20.55 -6.03 0.62
N ASN A 59 19.74 -6.40 1.59
CA ASN A 59 18.45 -5.80 1.88
C ASN A 59 18.63 -4.34 2.25
N LYS A 60 18.05 -3.45 1.45
CA LYS A 60 18.11 -2.01 1.66
C LYS A 60 16.76 -1.54 2.18
N LYS A 61 16.81 -0.73 3.23
CA LYS A 61 15.62 -0.19 3.89
C LYS A 61 14.92 0.78 2.95
N THR A 62 13.61 0.63 2.86
CA THR A 62 12.73 1.37 1.94
C THR A 62 11.42 1.67 2.65
N GLN A 63 10.81 2.79 2.30
CA GLN A 63 9.51 3.19 2.83
C GLN A 63 8.45 3.15 1.72
N LEU A 64 7.33 2.51 2.02
CA LEU A 64 6.11 2.59 1.24
C LEU A 64 5.16 3.56 1.93
N PHE A 65 4.53 4.44 1.16
CA PHE A 65 3.54 5.39 1.62
C PHE A 65 2.27 5.24 0.81
N VAL A 66 1.14 5.19 1.49
CA VAL A 66 -0.17 5.48 0.89
C VAL A 66 -0.37 6.98 1.03
N ILE A 67 -0.45 7.68 -0.10
CA ILE A 67 -0.64 9.14 -0.13
C ILE A 67 -1.96 9.49 -0.78
N ASN A 68 -2.52 10.63 -0.40
CA ASN A 68 -3.77 11.14 -0.96
C ASN A 68 -3.71 12.64 -1.24
N ASN A 69 -4.33 13.04 -2.34
CA ASN A 69 -4.29 14.42 -2.84
C ASN A 69 -5.62 15.18 -2.68
N ARG A 70 -6.40 14.89 -1.64
CA ARG A 70 -7.68 15.57 -1.35
C ARG A 70 -7.61 17.10 -1.43
N LYS A 71 -6.46 17.72 -1.19
CA LYS A 71 -6.30 19.17 -1.33
C LYS A 71 -6.34 19.67 -2.78
N ASP A 72 -6.02 18.82 -3.75
CA ASP A 72 -5.96 19.16 -5.18
C ASP A 72 -7.30 18.88 -5.90
N TYR A 73 -8.26 18.21 -5.26
CA TYR A 73 -9.52 17.78 -5.85
C TYR A 73 -10.71 18.17 -4.96
N ASP A 74 -11.77 18.71 -5.56
CA ASP A 74 -13.03 19.02 -4.87
C ASP A 74 -13.83 17.77 -4.45
N THR A 75 -13.32 16.56 -4.71
CA THR A 75 -13.96 15.32 -4.31
C THR A 75 -13.69 15.05 -2.82
N VAL A 76 -14.70 14.57 -2.09
CA VAL A 76 -14.60 14.31 -0.64
C VAL A 76 -13.49 13.32 -0.30
N LEU A 77 -13.17 12.39 -1.21
CA LEU A 77 -12.18 11.34 -0.95
C LEU A 77 -10.75 11.67 -1.44
N GLY A 78 -10.58 12.51 -2.46
CA GLY A 78 -9.29 12.71 -3.15
C GLY A 78 -8.81 11.44 -3.88
N LEU A 79 -7.72 11.53 -4.64
CA LEU A 79 -7.06 10.36 -5.24
C LEU A 79 -5.97 9.83 -4.32
N SER A 80 -6.01 8.53 -4.07
CA SER A 80 -4.97 7.81 -3.34
C SER A 80 -4.08 7.01 -4.27
N LYS A 81 -2.80 6.90 -3.92
CA LYS A 81 -1.82 6.06 -4.60
C LYS A 81 -0.76 5.57 -3.62
N ILE A 82 -0.02 4.53 -4.01
CA ILE A 82 1.15 4.06 -3.27
C ILE A 82 2.42 4.59 -3.92
N ILE A 83 3.32 5.12 -3.09
CA ILE A 83 4.67 5.47 -3.51
C ILE A 83 5.71 4.72 -2.67
N LEU A 84 6.77 4.32 -3.32
CA LEU A 84 7.98 3.78 -2.71
C LEU A 84 9.04 4.87 -2.68
N VAL A 85 9.71 5.05 -1.55
CA VAL A 85 10.81 5.99 -1.35
C VAL A 85 12.01 5.27 -0.74
N ARG A 86 13.15 5.39 -1.41
CA ARG A 86 14.43 4.80 -1.00
C ARG A 86 15.29 5.81 -0.26
N GLU A 87 16.24 5.30 0.52
CA GLU A 87 17.20 6.13 1.27
C GLU A 87 18.11 6.98 0.37
N ASP A 88 18.33 6.58 -0.89
CA ASP A 88 19.10 7.34 -1.87
C ASP A 88 18.28 8.44 -2.59
N GLY A 89 17.03 8.65 -2.17
CA GLY A 89 16.14 9.65 -2.74
C GLY A 89 15.45 9.23 -4.03
N TYR A 90 15.72 8.01 -4.54
CA TYR A 90 14.91 7.44 -5.61
C TYR A 90 13.49 7.19 -5.08
N PHE A 91 12.50 7.45 -5.92
CA PHE A 91 11.12 7.09 -5.62
C PHE A 91 10.45 6.48 -6.84
N LEU A 92 9.42 5.68 -6.58
CA LEU A 92 8.63 4.98 -7.57
C LEU A 92 7.16 5.10 -7.20
N GLU A 93 6.33 5.45 -8.17
CA GLU A 93 4.88 5.39 -8.05
C GLU A 93 4.42 4.02 -8.51
N LEU A 94 3.62 3.33 -7.71
CA LEU A 94 3.01 2.09 -8.15
C LEU A 94 1.90 2.43 -9.16
N PRO A 95 1.76 1.66 -10.25
CA PRO A 95 0.73 1.91 -11.25
C PRO A 95 -0.66 1.63 -10.67
N GLY A 96 -1.61 2.53 -10.91
CA GLY A 96 -2.97 2.44 -10.35
C GLY A 96 -3.24 3.47 -9.28
N TYR A 97 -4.53 3.79 -9.11
CA TYR A 97 -5.03 4.75 -8.13
C TYR A 97 -6.52 4.51 -7.92
N GLY A 98 -7.09 5.09 -6.87
CA GLY A 98 -8.54 5.17 -6.69
C GLY A 98 -8.93 6.41 -5.90
N GLU A 99 -10.22 6.70 -5.85
CA GLU A 99 -10.74 7.82 -5.07
C GLU A 99 -10.88 7.40 -3.61
N GLY A 100 -9.92 7.78 -2.75
CA GLY A 100 -9.87 7.31 -1.36
C GLY A 100 -9.10 6.00 -1.21
N PHE A 101 -9.10 5.46 0.00
CA PHE A 101 -8.28 4.32 0.41
C PHE A 101 -9.09 3.45 1.36
N GLN A 102 -9.12 2.13 1.12
CA GLN A 102 -9.87 1.20 1.96
C GLN A 102 -8.92 0.40 2.83
N TRP A 103 -8.01 -0.36 2.21
CA TRP A 103 -7.03 -1.17 2.91
C TRP A 103 -5.85 -1.53 1.99
N TRP A 104 -4.76 -1.95 2.62
CA TRP A 104 -3.65 -2.60 1.94
C TRP A 104 -2.96 -3.60 2.85
N GLU A 105 -2.31 -4.58 2.25
CA GLU A 105 -1.42 -5.52 2.90
C GLU A 105 -0.10 -5.60 2.15
N VAL A 106 0.98 -5.84 2.90
CA VAL A 106 2.35 -5.83 2.38
C VAL A 106 3.09 -6.99 3.03
N GLY A 107 3.67 -7.88 2.22
CA GLY A 107 4.33 -9.10 2.69
C GLY A 107 4.75 -10.01 1.53
N ASP A 108 5.32 -11.17 1.85
CA ASP A 108 5.55 -12.25 0.88
C ASP A 108 4.35 -13.20 0.94
N PHE A 109 3.43 -13.06 -0.02
CA PHE A 109 2.16 -13.79 -0.06
C PHE A 109 2.23 -15.05 -0.93
N ASN A 110 3.29 -15.25 -1.70
CA ASN A 110 3.45 -16.39 -2.60
C ASN A 110 4.70 -17.24 -2.29
N LYS A 111 5.36 -16.95 -1.18
CA LYS A 111 6.54 -17.65 -0.65
C LYS A 111 7.70 -17.69 -1.64
N ASN A 112 7.85 -16.65 -2.45
CA ASN A 112 8.95 -16.54 -3.41
C ASN A 112 10.05 -15.56 -2.98
N ALA A 113 9.97 -15.04 -1.74
CA ALA A 113 10.86 -14.04 -1.14
C ALA A 113 10.82 -12.63 -1.77
N ASP A 114 10.00 -12.41 -2.81
CA ASP A 114 9.73 -11.08 -3.32
C ASP A 114 8.67 -10.38 -2.48
N LEU A 115 8.76 -9.05 -2.41
CA LEU A 115 7.73 -8.26 -1.74
C LEU A 115 6.47 -8.18 -2.60
N ASN A 116 5.33 -8.52 -2.02
CA ASN A 116 4.02 -8.29 -2.60
C ASN A 116 3.29 -7.16 -1.88
N ILE A 117 2.40 -6.50 -2.63
CA ILE A 117 1.50 -5.47 -2.10
C ILE A 117 0.12 -5.74 -2.67
N ALA A 118 -0.87 -5.92 -1.80
CA ALA A 118 -2.27 -5.95 -2.18
C ALA A 118 -2.94 -4.67 -1.67
N VAL A 119 -3.69 -3.99 -2.51
CA VAL A 119 -4.36 -2.74 -2.14
C VAL A 119 -5.73 -2.67 -2.76
N MET A 120 -6.68 -2.17 -1.97
CA MET A 120 -8.02 -1.84 -2.42
C MET A 120 -8.27 -0.36 -2.16
N TYR A 121 -8.63 0.35 -3.22
CA TYR A 121 -9.04 1.74 -3.13
C TYR A 121 -10.56 1.85 -3.15
N GLN A 122 -11.06 3.04 -2.83
CA GLN A 122 -12.48 3.36 -2.99
C GLN A 122 -12.73 4.03 -4.35
N ASN A 123 -13.98 4.09 -4.77
CA ASN A 123 -14.41 4.93 -5.90
C ASN A 123 -15.81 5.51 -5.63
N MET A 124 -15.98 6.83 -5.81
CA MET A 124 -17.26 7.50 -5.57
C MET A 124 -18.23 7.46 -6.75
N GLY A 125 -17.85 6.83 -7.87
CA GLY A 125 -18.79 6.57 -8.95
C GLY A 125 -20.03 5.81 -8.46
N SER A 126 -21.19 6.02 -9.10
CA SER A 126 -22.48 5.40 -8.75
C SER A 126 -22.50 3.86 -8.78
N GLY A 127 -21.39 3.25 -9.16
CA GLY A 127 -21.21 1.82 -9.28
C GLY A 127 -20.43 1.12 -8.16
N SER A 128 -19.84 1.86 -7.21
CA SER A 128 -18.94 1.27 -6.18
C SER A 128 -17.84 0.42 -6.83
N PHE A 129 -17.10 1.05 -7.74
CA PHE A 129 -15.97 0.44 -8.44
C PHE A 129 -14.73 0.49 -7.57
N ASP A 130 -14.63 -0.34 -6.54
CA ASP A 130 -13.48 -0.29 -5.63
C ASP A 130 -12.28 -1.02 -6.27
N PRO A 131 -11.30 -0.32 -6.89
CA PRO A 131 -10.30 -1.01 -7.67
C PRO A 131 -9.30 -1.69 -6.75
N PHE A 132 -8.97 -2.93 -7.10
CA PHE A 132 -8.01 -3.76 -6.41
C PHE A 132 -6.80 -4.01 -7.29
N TYR A 133 -5.62 -3.91 -6.68
CA TYR A 133 -4.36 -4.24 -7.32
C TYR A 133 -3.55 -5.17 -6.45
N PHE A 134 -2.96 -6.19 -7.09
CA PHE A 134 -1.90 -7.01 -6.50
C PHE A 134 -0.60 -6.75 -7.27
N TYR A 135 0.43 -6.34 -6.54
CA TYR A 135 1.75 -6.05 -7.08
C TYR A 135 2.80 -7.03 -6.58
N GLN A 136 3.82 -7.28 -7.39
CA GLN A 136 5.01 -8.02 -6.99
C GLN A 136 6.28 -7.26 -7.40
N TRP A 137 7.24 -7.18 -6.47
CA TRP A 137 8.56 -6.65 -6.75
C TRP A 137 9.34 -7.59 -7.66
N ASN A 138 9.96 -7.06 -8.73
CA ASN A 138 10.77 -7.84 -9.68
C ASN A 138 12.27 -7.53 -9.62
N GLY A 139 12.73 -6.84 -8.57
CA GLY A 139 14.12 -6.39 -8.42
C GLY A 139 14.39 -4.97 -8.90
N TYR A 140 13.50 -4.38 -9.71
CA TYR A 140 13.63 -3.01 -10.22
C TYR A 140 12.35 -2.19 -10.10
N ASN A 141 11.19 -2.81 -10.30
CA ASN A 141 9.87 -2.19 -10.27
C ASN A 141 8.85 -3.16 -9.65
N PHE A 142 7.59 -2.72 -9.56
CA PHE A 142 6.45 -3.56 -9.24
C PHE A 142 5.68 -3.93 -10.51
N ASP A 143 5.53 -5.24 -10.73
CA ASP A 143 4.64 -5.77 -11.75
C ASP A 143 3.23 -5.91 -11.20
N VAL A 144 2.23 -5.53 -12.00
CA VAL A 144 0.82 -5.74 -11.66
C VAL A 144 0.44 -7.18 -12.01
N LYS A 145 0.08 -7.96 -11.00
CA LYS A 145 -0.31 -9.37 -11.14
C LYS A 145 -1.82 -9.54 -11.20
N ILE A 146 -2.57 -8.69 -10.49
CA ILE A 146 -4.04 -8.62 -10.59
C ILE A 146 -4.45 -7.13 -10.65
N ASN A 147 -5.45 -6.84 -11.48
CA ASN A 147 -6.10 -5.54 -11.56
C ASN A 147 -7.61 -5.74 -11.76
N ASN A 148 -8.35 -5.76 -10.65
CA ASN A 148 -9.79 -5.92 -10.64
C ASN A 148 -10.44 -4.54 -10.43
N HIS A 149 -11.40 -4.21 -11.27
CA HIS A 149 -12.09 -2.90 -11.25
C HIS A 149 -13.57 -3.08 -11.60
N ASN A 150 -14.15 -4.19 -11.16
CA ASN A 150 -15.54 -4.54 -11.39
C ASN A 150 -16.47 -3.72 -10.47
N LEU A 151 -17.77 -3.78 -10.75
CA LEU A 151 -18.80 -3.15 -9.93
C LEU A 151 -19.04 -3.96 -8.66
N PHE A 152 -19.22 -3.27 -7.52
CA PHE A 152 -19.34 -3.90 -6.20
C PHE A 152 -18.19 -4.85 -5.91
N ASN A 153 -16.98 -4.41 -6.26
CA ASN A 153 -15.78 -5.19 -6.06
C ASN A 153 -15.50 -5.37 -4.56
N ASP A 154 -15.15 -6.57 -4.14
CA ASP A 154 -14.60 -6.90 -2.83
C ASP A 154 -13.56 -8.01 -3.01
N ASP A 155 -12.29 -7.64 -2.88
CA ASP A 155 -11.17 -8.56 -2.94
C ASP A 155 -10.65 -8.85 -1.52
N LYS A 156 -10.23 -10.10 -1.27
CA LYS A 156 -9.63 -10.52 0.00
C LYS A 156 -8.46 -11.45 -0.25
N LEU A 157 -7.44 -11.35 0.61
CA LEU A 157 -6.36 -12.33 0.66
C LEU A 157 -6.70 -13.41 1.68
N VAL A 158 -6.69 -14.68 1.27
CA VAL A 158 -6.96 -15.83 2.14
C VAL A 158 -6.08 -17.00 1.73
N ASP A 159 -5.44 -17.67 2.68
CA ASP A 159 -4.81 -18.98 2.49
C ASP A 159 -5.89 -20.07 2.64
N LEU A 160 -6.46 -20.50 1.51
CA LEU A 160 -7.59 -21.43 1.47
C LEU A 160 -7.17 -22.87 1.72
N ASP A 161 -6.03 -23.29 1.17
CA ASP A 161 -5.56 -24.68 1.22
C ASP A 161 -4.51 -24.93 2.32
N HIS A 162 -4.18 -23.89 3.10
CA HIS A 162 -3.25 -23.90 4.22
C HIS A 162 -1.81 -24.25 3.79
N ASP A 163 -1.42 -23.95 2.55
CA ASP A 163 -0.05 -24.09 2.07
C ASP A 163 0.82 -22.86 2.42
N GLY A 164 0.21 -21.80 2.96
CA GLY A 164 0.79 -20.51 3.34
C GLY A 164 1.06 -19.55 2.18
N ILE A 165 0.55 -19.84 0.99
CA ILE A 165 0.36 -18.88 -0.09
C ILE A 165 -1.05 -18.30 0.03
N MET A 166 -1.20 -17.01 -0.26
CA MET A 166 -2.51 -16.36 -0.23
C MET A 166 -3.16 -16.44 -1.61
N GLU A 167 -4.39 -16.96 -1.67
CA GLU A 167 -5.30 -16.75 -2.79
C GLU A 167 -5.95 -15.37 -2.73
N VAL A 168 -6.39 -14.88 -3.88
CA VAL A 168 -7.27 -13.71 -3.97
C VAL A 168 -8.69 -14.16 -4.22
N LEU A 169 -9.57 -13.88 -3.26
CA LEU A 169 -11.02 -14.07 -3.38
C LEU A 169 -11.65 -12.78 -3.87
N HIS A 170 -12.09 -12.78 -5.12
CA HIS A 170 -12.70 -11.64 -5.79
C HIS A 170 -14.21 -11.83 -5.85
N THR A 171 -14.97 -10.91 -5.27
CA THR A 171 -16.43 -10.88 -5.37
C THR A 171 -16.86 -9.63 -6.12
N PHE A 172 -17.77 -9.77 -7.09
CA PHE A 172 -18.23 -8.64 -7.91
C PHE A 172 -19.62 -8.87 -8.48
N ARG A 173 -20.22 -7.82 -9.03
CA ARG A 173 -21.48 -7.91 -9.77
C ARG A 173 -21.23 -8.01 -11.27
N SER A 174 -21.78 -9.04 -11.90
CA SER A 174 -21.72 -9.23 -13.35
C SER A 174 -22.81 -8.43 -14.07
N PHE A 175 -22.47 -7.88 -15.25
CA PHE A 175 -23.40 -7.18 -16.15
C PHE A 175 -23.52 -7.89 -17.50
N ARG A 176 -23.43 -9.22 -17.50
CA ARG A 176 -23.81 -9.98 -18.70
C ARG A 176 -25.28 -9.71 -18.99
N MET A 177 -25.62 -9.33 -20.23
CA MET A 177 -26.97 -8.91 -20.62
C MET A 177 -28.06 -9.96 -20.30
N GLU A 178 -27.68 -11.23 -20.18
CA GLU A 178 -28.59 -12.33 -19.86
C GLU A 178 -28.90 -12.44 -18.35
N GLU A 179 -27.99 -11.98 -17.47
CA GLU A 179 -28.08 -12.11 -16.00
C GLU A 179 -27.51 -10.86 -15.28
N PRO A 180 -28.14 -9.68 -15.44
CA PRO A 180 -27.55 -8.39 -15.07
C PRO A 180 -27.43 -8.08 -13.56
N ASP A 181 -27.65 -9.03 -12.66
CA ASP A 181 -27.64 -8.77 -11.21
C ASP A 181 -26.91 -9.83 -10.37
N ASP A 182 -26.24 -10.77 -11.02
CA ASP A 182 -25.62 -11.90 -10.35
C ASP A 182 -24.39 -11.48 -9.55
N LEU A 183 -24.36 -11.92 -8.30
CA LEU A 183 -23.17 -11.82 -7.46
C LEU A 183 -22.24 -12.96 -7.86
N CYS A 184 -21.12 -12.61 -8.48
CA CYS A 184 -20.12 -13.54 -8.93
C CYS A 184 -18.93 -13.58 -7.97
N LYS A 185 -18.28 -14.73 -7.93
CA LYS A 185 -17.09 -15.00 -7.14
C LYS A 185 -16.04 -15.67 -8.00
N GLU A 186 -14.82 -15.22 -7.84
CA GLU A 186 -13.63 -15.75 -8.49
C GLU A 186 -12.54 -15.99 -7.45
N THR A 187 -11.81 -17.08 -7.64
CA THR A 187 -10.63 -17.41 -6.85
C THR A 187 -9.42 -17.39 -7.76
N TYR A 188 -8.46 -16.53 -7.45
CA TYR A 188 -7.15 -16.49 -8.11
C TYR A 188 -6.12 -17.19 -7.24
N VAL A 189 -5.44 -18.18 -7.80
CA VAL A 189 -4.40 -18.98 -7.15
C VAL A 189 -3.06 -18.70 -7.79
N TRP A 190 -2.01 -18.58 -6.99
CA TRP A 190 -0.66 -18.37 -7.52
C TRP A 190 -0.13 -19.63 -8.22
N ASN A 191 0.25 -19.51 -9.48
CA ASN A 191 0.98 -20.56 -10.19
C ASN A 191 2.49 -20.32 -10.08
N ARG A 192 3.18 -21.23 -9.39
CA ARG A 192 4.63 -21.16 -9.15
C ARG A 192 5.48 -21.39 -10.41
N GLU A 193 4.94 -22.04 -11.43
CA GLU A 193 5.67 -22.37 -12.66
C GLU A 193 5.84 -21.15 -13.57
N ASN A 194 4.79 -20.32 -13.67
CA ASN A 194 4.79 -19.13 -14.52
C ASN A 194 4.91 -17.82 -13.72
N GLY A 195 4.76 -17.85 -12.40
CA GLY A 195 4.84 -16.66 -11.55
C GLY A 195 3.66 -15.70 -11.74
N GLU A 196 2.49 -16.24 -12.07
CA GLU A 196 1.25 -15.49 -12.32
C GLU A 196 0.08 -16.06 -11.52
N PHE A 197 -0.96 -15.23 -11.34
CA PHE A 197 -2.23 -15.70 -10.79
C PHE A 197 -3.09 -16.36 -11.87
N GLU A 198 -3.68 -17.49 -11.54
CA GLU A 198 -4.62 -18.21 -12.39
C GLU A 198 -5.99 -18.28 -11.73
N LYS A 199 -7.02 -17.99 -12.51
CA LYS A 199 -8.40 -18.15 -12.08
C LYS A 199 -8.76 -19.63 -12.00
N LYS A 200 -9.03 -20.15 -10.80
CA LYS A 200 -9.43 -21.56 -10.59
C LYS A 200 -10.94 -21.76 -10.53
N ASP A 201 -11.63 -20.91 -9.78
CA ASP A 201 -13.07 -21.04 -9.57
C ASP A 201 -13.83 -19.84 -10.13
N TYR A 202 -15.03 -20.10 -10.63
CA TYR A 202 -15.98 -19.09 -11.05
C TYR A 202 -17.38 -19.58 -10.73
N SER A 203 -18.12 -18.79 -9.96
CA SER A 203 -19.53 -19.04 -9.71
C SER A 203 -20.29 -17.73 -9.65
N CYS A 204 -21.53 -17.74 -10.13
CA CYS A 204 -22.45 -16.63 -10.02
C CYS A 204 -23.73 -17.16 -9.38
N ILE A 205 -24.23 -16.44 -8.38
CA ILE A 205 -25.48 -16.77 -7.72
C ILE A 205 -26.51 -15.75 -8.17
N ARG A 206 -27.54 -16.25 -8.86
CA ARG A 206 -28.72 -15.47 -9.20
C ARG A 206 -29.46 -15.09 -7.93
N ARG A 207 -29.60 -13.79 -7.67
CA ARG A 207 -30.53 -13.33 -6.64
C ARG A 207 -31.94 -13.54 -7.18
N GLU A 208 -32.67 -14.50 -6.60
CA GLU A 208 -34.12 -14.49 -6.70
C GLU A 208 -34.61 -13.24 -5.96
N ILE A 209 -35.18 -12.28 -6.71
CA ILE A 209 -35.81 -11.06 -6.19
C ILE A 209 -37.28 -11.38 -5.92
#